data_AF-A0A6N2EKF7-F1
#
_entry.id   AF-A0A6N2EKF7-F1
#
_cell.length_a   1.000
_cell.length_b   1.000
_cell.length_c   1.000
_cell.angle_alpha   90.00
_cell.angle_beta   90.00
_cell.angle_gamma   90.00
#
_symmetry.space_group_name_H-M   'P 1'
#
loop_
_entity.id
_entity.type
_entity.pdbx_description
1 polymer ?
#
loop_
_entity_poly.entity_id
_entity_poly.type
_entity_poly.pdbx_seq_one_letter_code
_entity_poly.pdbx_strand_id
1 'polypeptide(L)'
;MVGERLDPPAGGELSLASRKLPALGDLDDGPAAGDEATPSVPWQGVRERALGKSLVTLRSEALYSLGALHAAHLAAAAVFDDRRLAAAIAQRSGEVVSDDTLTKLAEAASIWHRDSASLGMALTAVGATQVPDLVLAEALQVDEQEAEALDAMTEGYQIELKRQILEEADS
;
A
#
# COMPACT_ATOMS: atom_id res chain seq x y z
N MET A 1 2.24 9.03 63.89
CA MET A 1 0.77 9.27 63.89
C MET A 1 0.42 9.81 62.51
N VAL A 2 -0.45 9.06 61.81
CA VAL A 2 -1.53 9.50 60.90
C VAL A 2 -1.11 10.47 59.77
N GLY A 3 -1.10 10.14 58.48
CA GLY A 3 -1.89 9.14 57.74
C GLY A 3 -3.11 9.80 57.11
N GLU A 4 -2.97 10.39 55.93
CA GLU A 4 -4.12 10.75 55.09
C GLU A 4 -4.16 9.81 53.88
N ARG A 5 -5.03 8.81 54.02
CA ARG A 5 -5.64 8.05 52.94
C ARG A 5 -6.58 8.99 52.19
N LEU A 6 -6.41 9.07 50.87
CA LEU A 6 -7.49 9.46 49.97
C LEU A 6 -8.26 8.17 49.64
N ASP A 7 -9.34 7.92 50.38
CA ASP A 7 -10.31 6.89 50.00
C ASP A 7 -11.08 7.36 48.74
N PRO A 8 -11.36 6.46 47.79
CA PRO A 8 -12.18 6.76 46.62
C PRO A 8 -13.68 6.78 47.00
N PRO A 9 -14.52 7.64 46.39
CA PRO A 9 -15.95 7.53 46.57
C PRO A 9 -16.46 6.25 45.88
N ALA A 10 -17.02 5.37 46.69
CA ALA A 10 -17.72 4.17 46.28
C ALA A 10 -19.11 4.49 45.73
N GLY A 11 -19.48 3.81 44.63
CA GLY A 11 -20.84 3.34 44.37
C GLY A 11 -21.78 4.32 43.66
N GLY A 12 -22.03 4.07 42.37
CA GLY A 12 -23.08 4.74 41.62
C GLY A 12 -23.17 4.24 40.17
N GLU A 13 -23.59 2.98 40.03
CA GLU A 13 -24.26 2.35 38.87
C GLU A 13 -23.85 2.78 37.44
N LEU A 14 -23.21 1.83 36.75
CA LEU A 14 -23.08 1.77 35.30
C LEU A 14 -24.48 1.72 34.65
N SER A 15 -25.08 2.89 34.44
CA SER A 15 -26.21 3.01 33.51
C SER A 15 -25.66 3.00 32.09
N LEU A 16 -25.62 1.80 31.50
CA LEU A 16 -25.52 1.57 30.06
C LEU A 16 -26.79 2.10 29.37
N ALA A 17 -26.98 3.42 29.41
CA ALA A 17 -27.96 4.09 28.56
C ALA A 17 -27.35 4.19 27.16
N SER A 18 -27.84 3.33 26.27
CA SER A 18 -27.53 3.23 24.86
C SER A 18 -27.40 4.60 24.18
N ARG A 19 -26.16 5.13 24.11
CA ARG A 19 -25.81 6.10 23.09
C ARG A 19 -25.75 5.35 21.77
N LYS A 20 -26.88 5.36 21.07
CA LYS A 20 -26.95 5.06 19.63
C LYS A 20 -25.86 5.88 18.95
N LEU A 21 -24.79 5.21 18.55
CA LEU A 21 -23.88 5.71 17.53
C LEU A 21 -24.74 6.08 16.31
N PRO A 22 -24.55 7.25 15.69
CA PRO A 22 -25.21 7.52 14.41
C PRO A 22 -24.85 6.38 13.45
N ALA A 23 -25.88 5.84 12.81
CA ALA A 23 -25.72 4.77 11.85
C ALA A 23 -24.67 5.18 10.83
N LEU A 24 -23.63 4.36 10.66
CA LEU A 24 -22.70 4.38 9.54
C LEU A 24 -23.43 3.93 8.27
N GLY A 25 -24.53 4.62 7.94
CA GLY A 25 -25.18 4.55 6.66
C GLY A 25 -24.56 5.61 5.77
N ASP A 26 -23.95 5.17 4.68
CA ASP A 26 -23.61 5.97 3.49
C ASP A 26 -22.33 6.82 3.56
N LEU A 27 -21.19 6.23 3.96
CA LEU A 27 -19.86 6.72 3.56
C LEU A 27 -18.88 5.59 3.19
N ASP A 28 -19.39 4.47 2.69
CA ASP A 28 -18.58 3.46 2.02
C ASP A 28 -18.89 3.49 0.51
N ASP A 29 -18.61 4.64 -0.11
CA ASP A 29 -18.38 4.74 -1.56
C ASP A 29 -16.87 4.62 -1.87
N GLY A 30 -16.11 3.92 -1.01
CA GLY A 30 -14.94 3.21 -1.49
C GLY A 30 -15.42 2.14 -2.46
N PRO A 31 -14.63 1.68 -3.46
CA PRO A 31 -15.06 0.59 -4.29
C PRO A 31 -15.29 -0.63 -3.39
N ALA A 32 -16.56 -0.85 -3.05
CA ALA A 32 -17.01 -2.04 -2.35
C ALA A 32 -16.42 -3.23 -3.11
N ALA A 33 -15.91 -4.21 -2.36
CA ALA A 33 -15.50 -5.50 -2.88
C ALA A 33 -16.73 -6.21 -3.47
N GLY A 34 -17.19 -5.74 -4.63
CA GLY A 34 -18.17 -6.39 -5.46
C GLY A 34 -17.47 -7.55 -6.15
N ASP A 35 -18.02 -8.75 -5.96
CA ASP A 35 -17.61 -10.04 -6.55
C ASP A 35 -16.14 -10.12 -6.95
N GLU A 36 -15.34 -10.84 -6.15
CA GLU A 36 -14.02 -11.37 -6.54
C GLU A 36 -14.16 -12.37 -7.71
N ALA A 37 -14.62 -11.92 -8.86
CA ALA A 37 -14.02 -12.36 -10.09
C ALA A 37 -12.63 -11.72 -10.08
N THR A 38 -11.62 -12.46 -9.58
CA THR A 38 -10.23 -12.23 -9.98
C THR A 38 -10.29 -11.93 -11.47
N PRO A 39 -9.87 -10.75 -11.96
CA PRO A 39 -9.97 -10.47 -13.39
C PRO A 39 -9.18 -11.58 -14.11
N SER A 40 -9.92 -12.56 -14.64
CA SER A 40 -9.40 -13.71 -15.37
C SER A 40 -9.06 -13.32 -16.81
N VAL A 41 -9.37 -12.07 -17.16
CA VAL A 41 -8.80 -11.40 -18.31
C VAL A 41 -7.30 -11.30 -18.03
N PRO A 42 -6.43 -11.87 -18.88
CA PRO A 42 -4.99 -11.68 -18.73
C PRO A 42 -4.76 -10.19 -18.59
N TRP A 43 -3.94 -9.78 -17.61
CA TRP A 43 -3.45 -8.42 -17.56
C TRP A 43 -2.96 -8.09 -18.96
N GLN A 44 -3.66 -7.16 -19.61
CA GLN A 44 -3.21 -6.60 -20.88
C GLN A 44 -1.74 -6.23 -20.68
N GLY A 45 -0.89 -6.63 -21.61
CA GLY A 45 0.53 -6.34 -21.52
C GLY A 45 0.78 -4.84 -21.39
N VAL A 46 1.98 -4.49 -20.97
CA VAL A 46 2.40 -3.08 -20.84
C VAL A 46 2.14 -2.32 -22.12
N ARG A 47 2.37 -2.95 -23.29
CA ARG A 47 2.12 -2.34 -24.60
C ARG A 47 0.66 -1.99 -24.81
N GLU A 48 -0.23 -2.96 -24.68
CA GLU A 48 -1.65 -2.76 -24.94
C GLU A 48 -2.25 -1.71 -24.01
N ARG A 49 -1.79 -1.66 -22.75
CA ARG A 49 -2.26 -0.66 -21.78
C ARG A 49 -1.70 0.73 -22.05
N ALA A 50 -0.41 0.84 -22.31
CA ALA A 50 0.27 2.13 -22.48
C ALA A 50 -0.25 2.90 -23.71
N LEU A 51 -0.61 2.17 -24.77
CA LEU A 51 -1.05 2.77 -26.04
C LEU A 51 -2.57 2.81 -26.20
N GLY A 52 -3.29 1.89 -25.55
CA GLY A 52 -4.74 1.75 -25.72
C GLY A 52 -5.61 2.50 -24.71
N LYS A 53 -5.04 3.01 -23.61
CA LYS A 53 -5.80 3.71 -22.55
C LYS A 53 -5.50 5.19 -22.49
N SER A 54 -6.46 5.97 -21.98
CA SER A 54 -6.21 7.38 -21.69
C SER A 54 -5.20 7.53 -20.56
N LEU A 55 -4.40 8.60 -20.60
CA LEU A 55 -3.38 8.87 -19.59
C LEU A 55 -3.99 9.11 -18.20
N VAL A 56 -5.20 9.68 -18.11
CA VAL A 56 -5.97 9.80 -16.86
C VAL A 56 -6.31 8.42 -16.27
N THR A 57 -6.73 7.48 -17.11
CA THR A 57 -7.02 6.11 -16.69
C THR A 57 -5.75 5.43 -16.17
N LEU A 58 -4.65 5.52 -16.92
CA LEU A 58 -3.36 4.94 -16.52
C LEU A 58 -2.84 5.52 -15.19
N ARG A 59 -2.94 6.84 -15.00
CA ARG A 59 -2.58 7.49 -13.74
C ARG A 59 -3.43 6.98 -12.58
N SER A 60 -4.73 6.83 -12.79
CA SER A 60 -5.65 6.35 -11.75
C SER A 60 -5.31 4.91 -11.35
N GLU A 61 -5.09 4.02 -12.32
CA GLU A 61 -4.69 2.63 -12.07
C GLU A 61 -3.33 2.52 -11.36
N ALA A 62 -2.38 3.40 -11.71
CA ALA A 62 -1.10 3.49 -11.03
C ALA A 62 -1.26 3.93 -9.57
N LEU A 63 -2.10 4.93 -9.29
CA LEU A 63 -2.41 5.38 -7.93
C LEU A 63 -3.05 4.28 -7.09
N TYR A 64 -4.03 3.54 -7.64
CA TYR A 64 -4.66 2.43 -6.92
C TYR A 64 -3.67 1.31 -6.63
N SER A 65 -2.86 0.92 -7.61
CA SER A 65 -1.84 -0.13 -7.45
C SER A 65 -0.77 0.25 -6.43
N LEU A 66 -0.21 1.46 -6.53
CA LEU A 66 0.75 1.99 -5.57
C LEU A 66 0.14 2.15 -4.18
N GLY A 67 -1.11 2.59 -4.10
CA GLY A 67 -1.83 2.78 -2.84
C GLY A 67 -2.04 1.46 -2.10
N ALA A 68 -2.46 0.41 -2.81
CA ALA A 68 -2.60 -0.92 -2.26
C ALA A 68 -1.26 -1.47 -1.75
N LEU A 69 -0.18 -1.31 -2.53
CA LEU A 69 1.15 -1.74 -2.13
C LEU A 69 1.67 -0.97 -0.91
N HIS A 70 1.44 0.34 -0.86
CA HIS A 70 1.82 1.19 0.28
C HIS A 70 1.07 0.79 1.55
N ALA A 71 -0.24 0.55 1.47
CA ALA A 71 -1.04 0.06 2.59
C ALA A 71 -0.52 -1.30 3.11
N ALA A 72 -0.16 -2.22 2.21
CA ALA A 72 0.42 -3.50 2.60
C ALA A 72 1.76 -3.33 3.34
N HIS A 73 2.64 -2.42 2.88
CA HIS A 73 3.90 -2.12 3.54
C HIS A 73 3.69 -1.52 4.94
N LEU A 74 2.74 -0.59 5.09
CA LEU A 74 2.41 -0.01 6.39
C LEU A 74 1.85 -1.05 7.37
N ALA A 75 0.97 -1.93 6.90
CA ALA A 75 0.42 -3.02 7.71
C ALA A 75 1.53 -3.99 8.15
N ALA A 76 2.43 -4.38 7.24
CA ALA A 76 3.57 -5.22 7.57
C ALA A 76 4.49 -4.55 8.60
N ALA A 77 4.84 -3.28 8.40
CA ALA A 77 5.67 -2.51 9.33
C ALA A 77 5.06 -2.48 10.74
N ALA A 78 3.75 -2.22 10.86
CA ALA A 78 3.05 -2.22 12.14
C ALA A 78 3.12 -3.58 12.86
N VAL A 79 2.99 -4.69 12.13
CA VAL A 79 3.15 -6.04 12.70
C VAL A 79 4.59 -6.27 13.19
N PHE A 80 5.60 -5.78 12.46
CA PHE A 80 6.98 -5.88 12.90
C PHE A 80 7.29 -5.02 14.13
N ASP A 81 6.71 -3.83 14.22
CA ASP A 81 6.82 -2.96 15.39
C ASP A 81 6.20 -3.59 16.63
N ASP A 82 5.01 -4.20 16.49
CA ASP A 82 4.35 -4.92 17.59
C ASP A 82 5.20 -6.11 18.07
N ARG A 83 5.75 -6.89 17.13
CA ARG A 83 6.66 -8.00 17.46
C ARG A 83 7.95 -7.52 18.13
N ARG A 84 8.52 -6.39 17.69
CA ARG A 84 9.69 -5.76 18.35
C ARG A 84 9.36 -5.34 19.78
N LEU A 85 8.20 -4.72 19.98
CA LEU A 85 7.76 -4.31 21.31
C LEU A 85 7.56 -5.52 22.23
N ALA A 86 6.90 -6.58 21.73
CA ALA A 86 6.71 -7.82 22.46
C ALA A 86 8.05 -8.47 22.85
N ALA A 87 9.01 -8.54 21.91
CA ALA A 87 10.36 -9.05 22.18
C ALA A 87 11.09 -8.20 23.24
N ALA A 88 10.98 -6.87 23.18
CA ALA A 88 11.60 -5.99 24.17
C ALA A 88 10.97 -6.14 25.57
N ILE A 89 9.66 -6.37 25.65
CA ILE A 89 8.95 -6.66 26.90
C ILE A 89 9.43 -8.01 27.45
N ALA A 90 9.49 -9.05 26.63
CA ALA A 90 9.95 -10.39 27.01
C ALA A 90 11.40 -10.37 27.57
N GLN A 91 12.31 -9.65 26.91
CA GLN A 91 13.67 -9.46 27.43
C GLN A 91 13.68 -8.76 28.80
N ARG A 92 12.81 -7.77 28.99
CA ARG A 92 12.69 -7.04 30.27
C ARG A 92 12.06 -7.89 31.38
N SER A 93 11.17 -8.83 31.06
CA SER A 93 10.60 -9.77 32.02
C SER A 93 11.50 -10.96 32.33
N GLY A 94 12.66 -11.07 31.66
CA GLY A 94 13.64 -12.14 31.88
C GLY A 94 13.40 -13.38 31.01
N GLU A 95 12.51 -13.30 30.01
CA GLU A 95 12.34 -14.34 29.02
C GLU A 95 13.48 -14.32 27.99
N VAL A 96 13.89 -15.51 27.54
CA VAL A 96 14.93 -15.64 26.52
C VAL A 96 14.32 -15.45 25.13
N VAL A 97 14.71 -14.37 24.46
CA VAL A 97 14.42 -14.15 23.03
C VAL A 97 15.66 -14.48 22.23
N SER A 98 15.54 -15.23 21.14
CA SER A 98 16.69 -15.59 20.32
C SER A 98 17.25 -14.40 19.55
N ASP A 99 18.59 -14.33 19.44
CA ASP A 99 19.29 -13.28 18.68
C ASP A 99 18.90 -13.29 17.19
N ASP A 100 18.62 -14.47 16.63
CA ASP A 100 18.10 -14.62 15.26
C ASP A 100 16.75 -13.91 15.08
N THR A 101 15.84 -14.02 16.05
CA THR A 101 14.55 -13.32 16.00
C THR A 101 14.75 -11.81 16.05
N LEU A 102 15.61 -11.33 16.95
CA LEU A 102 15.88 -9.90 17.09
C LEU A 102 16.51 -9.32 15.82
N THR A 103 17.43 -10.06 15.21
CA THR A 103 18.09 -9.69 13.96
C THR A 103 17.07 -9.58 12.82
N LYS A 104 16.24 -10.62 12.63
CA LYS A 104 15.18 -10.62 11.61
C LYS A 104 14.19 -9.49 11.79
N LEU A 105 13.78 -9.21 13.03
CA LEU A 105 12.87 -8.11 13.33
C LEU A 105 13.51 -6.74 13.05
N ALA A 106 14.80 -6.57 13.31
CA ALA A 106 15.52 -5.33 13.03
C ALA A 106 15.71 -5.10 11.52
N GLU A 107 16.12 -6.13 10.78
CA GLU A 107 16.31 -6.07 9.33
C GLU A 107 15.00 -5.82 8.60
N ALA A 108 13.94 -6.57 8.94
CA ALA A 108 12.63 -6.40 8.35
C ALA A 108 12.09 -4.99 8.59
N ALA A 109 12.12 -4.49 9.84
CA ALA A 109 11.62 -3.14 10.15
C ALA A 109 12.34 -2.06 9.32
N SER A 110 13.66 -2.17 9.15
CA SER A 110 14.45 -1.25 8.32
C SER A 110 13.99 -1.25 6.86
N ILE A 111 13.80 -2.44 6.27
CA ILE A 111 13.36 -2.61 4.87
C ILE A 111 11.95 -2.05 4.69
N TRP A 112 10.98 -2.51 5.48
CA TRP A 112 9.58 -2.13 5.32
C TRP A 112 9.34 -0.63 5.54
N HIS A 113 10.03 0.01 6.49
CA HIS A 113 9.93 1.46 6.68
C HIS A 113 10.57 2.26 5.55
N ARG A 114 11.78 1.87 5.11
CA ARG A 114 12.46 2.53 3.99
C ARG A 114 11.61 2.45 2.73
N ASP A 115 11.06 1.28 2.43
CA ASP A 115 10.30 1.05 1.21
C ASP A 115 8.93 1.77 1.28
N SER A 116 8.31 1.85 2.47
CA SER A 116 7.12 2.66 2.70
C SER A 116 7.34 4.15 2.36
N ALA A 117 8.49 4.73 2.73
CA ALA A 117 8.80 6.12 2.40
C ALA A 117 8.94 6.32 0.88
N SER A 118 9.63 5.40 0.19
CA SER A 118 9.76 5.42 -1.28
C SER A 118 8.40 5.31 -1.97
N LEU A 119 7.52 4.45 -1.48
CA LEU A 119 6.15 4.30 -1.98
C LEU A 119 5.31 5.58 -1.77
N GLY A 120 5.45 6.24 -0.62
CA GLY A 120 4.80 7.52 -0.36
C GLY A 120 5.25 8.64 -1.31
N MET A 121 6.55 8.68 -1.62
CA MET A 121 7.07 9.61 -2.64
C MET A 121 6.54 9.29 -4.03
N ALA A 122 6.49 8.02 -4.42
CA ALA A 122 5.93 7.60 -5.70
C ALA A 122 4.44 7.97 -5.84
N LEU A 123 3.65 7.72 -4.79
CA LEU A 123 2.25 8.14 -4.72
C LEU A 123 2.08 9.65 -4.90
N THR A 124 2.92 10.43 -4.22
CA THR A 124 2.90 11.89 -4.34
C THR A 124 3.26 12.35 -5.74
N ALA A 125 4.30 11.76 -6.33
CA ALA A 125 4.76 12.09 -7.68
C ALA A 125 3.66 11.80 -8.72
N VAL A 126 3.11 10.58 -8.73
CA VAL A 126 2.02 10.19 -9.64
C VAL A 126 0.75 11.02 -9.36
N GLY A 127 0.47 11.31 -8.10
CA GLY A 127 -0.66 12.13 -7.68
C GLY A 127 -0.54 13.60 -8.09
N ALA A 128 0.67 14.12 -8.26
CA ALA A 128 0.90 15.49 -8.73
C ALA A 128 0.94 15.61 -10.26
N THR A 129 1.15 14.50 -10.99
CA THR A 129 1.22 14.52 -12.45
C THR A 129 -0.11 14.97 -13.06
N GLN A 130 -0.06 16.04 -13.86
CA GLN A 130 -1.18 16.47 -14.68
C GLN A 130 -1.12 15.74 -16.02
N VAL A 131 -2.19 15.05 -16.38
CA VAL A 131 -2.29 14.28 -17.62
C VAL A 131 -3.62 14.60 -18.32
N PRO A 132 -3.63 14.70 -19.66
CA PRO A 132 -4.87 14.87 -20.41
C PRO A 132 -5.67 13.56 -20.46
N ASP A 133 -6.98 13.67 -20.63
CA ASP A 133 -7.85 12.52 -20.88
C ASP A 133 -7.84 12.15 -22.37
N LEU A 134 -6.67 11.73 -22.84
CA LEU A 134 -6.39 11.31 -24.21
C LEU A 134 -5.47 10.09 -24.17
N VAL A 135 -5.46 9.27 -25.23
CA VAL A 135 -4.41 8.25 -25.39
C VAL A 135 -3.07 8.92 -25.70
N LEU A 136 -1.97 8.20 -25.48
CA LEU A 136 -0.62 8.75 -25.66
C LEU A 136 -0.39 9.31 -27.08
N ALA A 137 -0.85 8.59 -28.10
CA ALA A 137 -0.71 9.00 -29.50
C ALA A 137 -1.45 10.31 -29.81
N GLU A 138 -2.67 10.48 -29.27
CA GLU A 138 -3.47 11.69 -29.46
C GLU A 138 -2.88 12.88 -28.68
N ALA A 139 -2.43 12.64 -27.44
CA ALA A 139 -1.86 13.67 -26.59
C ALA A 139 -0.58 14.29 -27.19
N LEU A 140 0.20 13.48 -27.91
CA LEU A 140 1.44 13.90 -28.55
C LEU A 140 1.29 14.24 -30.04
N GLN A 141 0.11 14.02 -30.63
CA GLN A 141 -0.13 14.19 -32.08
C GLN A 141 0.85 13.39 -32.94
N VAL A 142 1.04 12.13 -32.55
CA VAL A 142 2.02 11.19 -33.13
C VAL A 142 1.70 10.91 -34.60
N ASP A 143 2.69 11.05 -35.47
CA ASP A 143 2.57 10.65 -36.88
C ASP A 143 2.81 9.14 -37.11
N GLU A 144 2.72 8.68 -38.36
CA GLU A 144 2.87 7.24 -38.68
C GLU A 144 4.27 6.70 -38.33
N GLN A 145 5.32 7.47 -38.55
CA GLN A 145 6.70 7.04 -38.25
C GLN A 145 6.95 7.03 -36.74
N GLU A 146 6.44 8.05 -36.04
CA GLU A 146 6.52 8.13 -34.58
C GLU A 146 5.67 7.04 -33.92
N ALA A 147 4.55 6.63 -34.52
CA ALA A 147 3.70 5.57 -34.01
C ALA A 147 4.42 4.21 -34.06
N GLU A 148 5.08 3.88 -35.18
CA GLU A 148 5.90 2.67 -35.29
C GLU A 148 7.04 2.65 -34.26
N ALA A 149 7.71 3.80 -34.07
CA ALA A 149 8.77 3.94 -33.07
C ALA A 149 8.24 3.76 -31.65
N LEU A 150 7.10 4.36 -31.33
CA LEU A 150 6.44 4.26 -30.02
C LEU A 150 6.04 2.82 -29.71
N ASP A 151 5.51 2.10 -30.71
CA ASP A 151 5.15 0.70 -30.59
C ASP A 151 6.38 -0.18 -30.29
N ALA A 152 7.47 0.01 -31.04
CA ALA A 152 8.72 -0.70 -30.84
C ALA A 152 9.36 -0.42 -29.47
N MET A 153 9.34 0.84 -29.02
CA MET A 153 9.85 1.22 -27.70
C MET A 153 9.04 0.54 -26.58
N THR A 154 7.71 0.57 -26.69
CA THR A 154 6.83 0.00 -25.67
C THR A 154 6.94 -1.53 -25.61
N GLU A 155 7.12 -2.19 -26.76
CA GLU A 155 7.45 -3.62 -26.82
C GLU A 155 8.79 -3.92 -26.14
N GLY A 156 9.83 -3.11 -26.39
CA GLY A 156 11.12 -3.23 -25.71
C GLY A 156 11.01 -3.12 -24.19
N TYR A 157 10.25 -2.14 -23.69
CA TYR A 157 9.99 -2.00 -22.26
C TYR A 157 9.22 -3.19 -21.68
N GLN A 158 8.26 -3.74 -22.40
CA GLN A 158 7.53 -4.93 -21.96
C GLN A 158 8.45 -6.16 -21.83
N ILE A 159 9.37 -6.36 -22.77
CA ILE A 159 10.33 -7.46 -22.72
C ILE A 159 11.26 -7.29 -21.53
N GLU A 160 11.80 -6.08 -21.34
CA GLU A 160 12.72 -5.78 -20.25
C GLU A 160 12.04 -5.91 -18.87
N LEU A 161 10.79 -5.45 -18.73
CA LEU A 161 10.03 -5.66 -17.49
C LEU A 161 9.82 -7.15 -17.19
N LYS A 162 9.48 -7.96 -18.20
CA LYS A 162 9.33 -9.40 -18.01
C LYS A 162 10.65 -10.05 -17.58
N ARG A 163 11.78 -9.60 -18.14
CA ARG A 163 13.12 -10.07 -17.74
C ARG A 163 13.39 -9.74 -16.27
N GLN A 164 13.14 -8.51 -15.84
CA GLN A 164 13.33 -8.08 -14.46
C GLN A 164 12.47 -8.88 -13.47
N ILE A 165 11.19 -9.08 -13.79
CA ILE A 165 10.28 -9.89 -12.96
C ILE A 165 10.79 -11.33 -12.79
N LEU A 166 11.32 -11.93 -13.86
CA LEU A 166 11.88 -13.29 -13.80
C LEU A 166 13.18 -13.33 -12.97
N GLU A 167 14.06 -12.34 -13.14
CA GLU A 167 15.32 -12.25 -12.38
C GLU A 167 15.08 -12.04 -10.88
N GLU A 168 14.06 -11.26 -10.51
CA GLU A 168 13.64 -11.09 -9.12
C GLU A 168 12.95 -12.34 -8.55
N ALA A 169 12.25 -13.13 -9.38
CA ALA A 169 11.63 -14.37 -8.93
C ALA A 169 12.64 -15.51 -8.70
N ASP A 170 13.79 -15.46 -9.37
CA ASP A 170 14.88 -16.45 -9.26
C ASP A 170 15.93 -16.09 -8.18
N SER A 171 15.81 -14.93 -7.52
CA SER A 171 16.74 -14.41 -6.49
C SER A 171 16.25 -14.68 -5.07
#